data_AF-A0A925VWS1-F1
#
_entry.id   AF-A0A925VWS1-F1
#
_cell.length_a   1.000
_cell.length_b   1.000
_cell.length_c   1.000
_cell.angle_alpha   90.00
_cell.angle_beta   90.00
_cell.angle_gamma   90.00
#
_symmetry.space_group_name_H-M   'P 1'
#
loop_
_entity.id
_entity.type
_entity.pdbx_description
1 polymer ?
#
loop_
_entity_poly.entity_id
_entity_poly.type
_entity_poly.pdbx_seq_one_letter_code
_entity_poly.pdbx_strand_id
1 'polypeptide(L)'
;PVLLLSQGWDDHDRSGRYNSVDSAKNLLNSLQPNAILFTNGDNDTFPLWYAQEVEGVRTDVRVAVLSYLNTDWYIQQMKSRAYKSQPLPVAMPADRYKQGTNDYLPYAENPAVQEVNLKDFIGLVAQNSDLLKVAYEGSPPMMSFPSPKFYLDVDTAAVERLGIVPRDRRKQLVPRMEWNMGKGAIEKKNLVILDMLATNNWQRPIYFSSTVAGSDFMNLQPYFQLEGMAYRVLPLKDPNYEPRSGDEGYVAQDLMYDNLMRKFAYRGLNDPGVFYDENNLRFPANYRDKFARLANTYLAAGNKAKAKEVLDKCFAVMPDKSVPYDYYAPQFVPALVAVGERDRANDIMDKMISRAQVALPYYQTHNPALFDLENQTYLLSVNSVYRVAEQVGDKGRAAKAVELLNQYYPRQ
;
A
#
# COMPACT_ATOMS: atom_id res chain seq x y z
N PRO A 1 -18.22 34.36 13.52
CA PRO A 1 -17.63 34.81 12.23
C PRO A 1 -16.37 35.67 12.39
N VAL A 2 -16.43 36.78 13.15
CA VAL A 2 -15.25 37.67 13.35
C VAL A 2 -14.08 36.95 14.01
N LEU A 3 -14.32 36.17 15.07
CA LEU A 3 -13.28 35.37 15.72
C LEU A 3 -12.64 34.34 14.78
N LEU A 4 -13.45 33.69 13.94
CA LEU A 4 -12.98 32.71 12.96
C LEU A 4 -12.09 33.36 11.88
N LEU A 5 -12.46 34.57 11.42
CA LEU A 5 -11.64 35.37 10.52
C LEU A 5 -10.37 35.92 11.18
N SER A 6 -10.41 36.27 12.47
CA SER A 6 -9.28 36.90 13.16
C SER A 6 -8.29 35.91 13.76
N GLN A 7 -8.73 34.70 14.12
CA GLN A 7 -7.92 33.71 14.85
C GLN A 7 -7.76 32.37 14.14
N GLY A 8 -8.51 32.10 13.07
CA GLY A 8 -8.46 30.82 12.37
C GLY A 8 -8.48 30.94 10.85
N TRP A 9 -8.04 32.07 10.30
CA TRP A 9 -7.96 32.21 8.84
C TRP A 9 -6.84 31.35 8.26
N ASP A 10 -5.70 31.26 8.95
CA ASP A 10 -4.51 30.52 8.53
C ASP A 10 -4.70 28.99 8.59
N ASP A 11 -5.39 28.47 9.60
CA ASP A 11 -5.69 27.03 9.74
C ASP A 11 -6.97 26.58 9.00
N HIS A 12 -7.87 27.52 8.62
CA HIS A 12 -9.06 27.25 7.79
C HIS A 12 -8.90 27.59 6.30
N ASP A 13 -7.81 28.24 5.87
CA ASP A 13 -7.53 28.45 4.46
C ASP A 13 -7.19 27.12 3.75
N ARG A 14 -7.85 26.86 2.63
CA ARG A 14 -7.66 25.69 1.77
C ARG A 14 -7.06 26.07 0.40
N SER A 15 -6.74 27.35 0.21
CA SER A 15 -6.08 27.84 -1.00
C SER A 15 -4.76 27.11 -1.24
N GLY A 16 -4.48 26.81 -2.50
CA GLY A 16 -3.25 26.10 -2.88
C GLY A 16 -3.20 24.61 -2.52
N ARG A 17 -4.24 24.04 -1.89
CA ARG A 17 -4.31 22.60 -1.58
C ARG A 17 -4.82 21.79 -2.76
N TYR A 18 -3.90 21.24 -3.55
CA TYR A 18 -4.22 20.39 -4.71
C TYR A 18 -3.96 18.90 -4.46
N ASN A 19 -3.39 18.56 -3.30
CA ASN A 19 -2.77 17.25 -3.09
C ASN A 19 -3.76 16.07 -3.13
N SER A 20 -5.02 16.26 -2.72
CA SER A 20 -6.05 15.21 -2.81
C SER A 20 -6.33 14.78 -4.25
N VAL A 21 -6.52 15.76 -5.15
CA VAL A 21 -6.79 15.54 -6.58
C VAL A 21 -5.53 15.06 -7.29
N ASP A 22 -4.37 15.66 -7.00
CA ASP A 22 -3.10 15.22 -7.58
C ASP A 22 -2.77 13.79 -7.14
N SER A 23 -3.03 13.44 -5.88
CA SER A 23 -2.85 12.08 -5.38
C SER A 23 -3.73 11.05 -6.06
N ALA A 24 -5.01 11.38 -6.27
CA ALA A 24 -5.92 10.55 -7.05
C ALA A 24 -5.42 10.35 -8.48
N LYS A 25 -5.05 11.44 -9.17
CA LYS A 25 -4.57 11.38 -10.56
C LYS A 25 -3.26 10.59 -10.66
N ASN A 26 -2.33 10.76 -9.73
CA ASN A 26 -1.07 10.02 -9.66
C ASN A 26 -1.30 8.52 -9.42
N LEU A 27 -2.19 8.16 -8.48
CA LEU A 27 -2.55 6.76 -8.23
C LEU A 27 -3.23 6.14 -9.45
N LEU A 28 -4.19 6.81 -10.09
CA LEU A 28 -4.81 6.32 -11.32
C LEU A 28 -3.79 6.16 -12.46
N ASN A 29 -2.84 7.10 -12.60
CA ASN A 29 -1.79 7.06 -13.63
C ASN A 29 -0.70 6.02 -13.36
N SER A 30 -0.68 5.42 -12.17
CA SER A 30 0.18 4.27 -11.85
C SER A 30 -0.24 2.99 -12.56
N LEU A 31 -1.51 2.89 -12.97
CA LEU A 31 -2.15 1.63 -13.34
C LEU A 31 -2.06 1.34 -14.84
N GLN A 32 -1.90 0.08 -15.21
CA GLN A 32 -2.08 -0.36 -16.60
C GLN A 32 -3.52 -0.10 -17.12
N PRO A 33 -3.73 -0.05 -18.44
CA PRO A 33 -5.06 0.10 -19.03
C PRO A 33 -6.05 -0.96 -18.56
N ASN A 34 -7.31 -0.56 -18.35
CA ASN A 34 -8.41 -1.43 -17.92
C ASN A 34 -8.17 -2.15 -16.57
N ALA A 35 -7.26 -1.64 -15.73
CA ALA A 35 -6.96 -2.25 -14.43
C ALA A 35 -8.15 -2.25 -13.46
N ILE A 36 -8.06 -3.10 -12.44
CA ILE A 36 -8.87 -3.07 -11.22
C ILE A 36 -7.95 -2.60 -10.09
N LEU A 37 -8.39 -1.60 -9.34
CA LEU A 37 -7.68 -1.07 -8.18
C LEU A 37 -8.51 -1.30 -6.93
N PHE A 38 -7.98 -2.07 -5.98
CA PHE A 38 -8.52 -2.15 -4.63
C PHE A 38 -8.01 -1.01 -3.76
N THR A 39 -8.94 -0.41 -3.02
CA THR A 39 -8.72 0.74 -2.12
C THR A 39 -9.34 0.42 -0.77
N ASN A 40 -8.94 1.14 0.27
CA ASN A 40 -9.33 0.79 1.63
C ASN A 40 -10.58 1.56 2.10
N GLY A 41 -10.55 2.89 1.98
CA GLY A 41 -11.48 3.76 2.69
C GLY A 41 -11.86 5.03 1.94
N ASP A 42 -12.42 5.97 2.67
CA ASP A 42 -12.91 7.26 2.14
C ASP A 42 -11.77 8.14 1.60
N ASN A 43 -10.67 8.26 2.35
CA ASN A 43 -9.57 9.17 2.07
C ASN A 43 -8.74 8.78 0.83
N ASP A 44 -8.74 7.50 0.43
CA ASP A 44 -8.13 7.06 -0.84
C ASP A 44 -9.17 6.92 -1.96
N THR A 45 -10.38 6.45 -1.68
CA THR A 45 -11.39 6.15 -2.72
C THR A 45 -12.09 7.39 -3.28
N PHE A 46 -12.57 8.30 -2.42
CA PHE A 46 -13.42 9.40 -2.89
C PHE A 46 -12.70 10.39 -3.81
N PRO A 47 -11.41 10.75 -3.55
CA PRO A 47 -10.64 11.53 -4.51
C PRO A 47 -10.49 10.84 -5.87
N LEU A 48 -10.36 9.51 -5.90
CA LEU A 48 -10.29 8.74 -7.15
C LEU A 48 -11.59 8.80 -7.92
N TRP A 49 -12.73 8.58 -7.25
CA TRP A 49 -14.04 8.71 -7.89
C TRP A 49 -14.28 10.14 -8.38
N TYR A 50 -13.93 11.17 -7.61
CA TYR A 50 -13.98 12.55 -8.11
C TYR A 50 -13.16 12.72 -9.41
N ALA A 51 -11.92 12.22 -9.43
CA ALA A 51 -11.07 12.31 -10.61
C ALA A 51 -11.64 11.54 -11.82
N GLN A 52 -12.34 10.42 -11.62
CA GLN A 52 -12.97 9.66 -12.70
C GLN A 52 -14.28 10.29 -13.18
N GLU A 53 -15.20 10.57 -12.25
CA GLU A 53 -16.59 10.96 -12.51
C GLU A 53 -16.73 12.43 -12.93
N VAL A 54 -15.88 13.31 -12.37
CA VAL A 54 -15.95 14.76 -12.64
C VAL A 54 -14.86 15.19 -13.61
N GLU A 55 -13.62 14.75 -13.39
CA GLU A 55 -12.47 15.19 -14.19
C GLU A 55 -12.19 14.28 -15.42
N GLY A 56 -12.91 13.16 -15.54
CA GLY A 56 -12.80 12.23 -16.67
C GLY A 56 -11.46 11.47 -16.76
N VAL A 57 -10.67 11.43 -15.68
CA VAL A 57 -9.34 10.82 -15.66
C VAL A 57 -9.46 9.31 -15.53
N ARG A 58 -8.79 8.54 -16.41
CA ARG A 58 -8.65 7.08 -16.32
C ARG A 58 -9.99 6.34 -16.07
N THR A 59 -11.04 6.74 -16.79
CA THR A 59 -12.37 6.07 -16.77
C THR A 59 -12.36 4.64 -17.35
N ASP A 60 -11.19 4.16 -17.79
CA ASP A 60 -10.92 2.77 -18.14
C ASP A 60 -10.66 1.87 -16.93
N VAL A 61 -10.21 2.43 -15.80
CA VAL A 61 -9.88 1.67 -14.58
C VAL A 61 -11.13 1.47 -13.73
N ARG A 62 -11.24 0.32 -13.05
CA ARG A 62 -12.22 0.13 -11.98
C ARG A 62 -11.62 0.37 -10.60
N VAL A 63 -12.09 1.39 -9.90
CA VAL A 63 -11.79 1.59 -8.47
C VAL A 63 -12.83 0.83 -7.63
N ALA A 64 -12.36 -0.09 -6.80
CA ALA A 64 -13.20 -0.91 -5.94
C ALA A 64 -12.75 -0.80 -4.47
N VAL A 65 -13.49 -0.03 -3.67
CA VAL A 65 -13.26 0.05 -2.22
C VAL A 65 -13.62 -1.24 -1.51
N LEU A 66 -12.70 -1.75 -0.70
CA LEU A 66 -12.80 -3.03 -0.01
C LEU A 66 -13.94 -3.06 1.01
N SER A 67 -14.18 -1.93 1.69
CA SER A 67 -15.28 -1.79 2.66
C SER A 67 -16.66 -2.04 2.04
N TYR A 68 -16.88 -1.61 0.78
CA TYR A 68 -18.14 -1.85 0.07
C TYR A 68 -18.17 -3.19 -0.65
N LEU A 69 -17.01 -3.79 -0.99
CA LEU A 69 -16.93 -5.15 -1.55
C LEU A 69 -17.41 -6.24 -0.58
N ASN A 70 -17.72 -5.89 0.67
CA ASN A 70 -18.44 -6.77 1.59
C ASN A 70 -19.96 -6.79 1.39
N THR A 71 -20.51 -5.94 0.51
CA THR A 71 -21.95 -5.82 0.25
C THR A 71 -22.34 -6.37 -1.13
N ASP A 72 -23.49 -7.02 -1.21
CA ASP A 72 -23.96 -7.67 -2.44
C ASP A 72 -24.28 -6.67 -3.56
N TRP A 73 -24.95 -5.57 -3.25
CA TRP A 73 -25.33 -4.54 -4.21
C TRP A 73 -24.11 -3.94 -4.93
N TYR A 74 -23.03 -3.71 -4.19
CA TYR A 74 -21.81 -3.13 -4.75
C TYR A 74 -21.09 -4.14 -5.64
N ILE A 75 -21.04 -5.41 -5.24
CA ILE A 75 -20.53 -6.48 -6.10
C ILE A 75 -21.34 -6.57 -7.40
N GLN A 76 -22.68 -6.46 -7.36
CA GLN A 76 -23.50 -6.44 -8.58
C GLN A 76 -23.21 -5.24 -9.47
N GLN A 77 -23.02 -4.05 -8.89
CA GLN A 77 -22.60 -2.86 -9.62
C GLN A 77 -21.24 -3.09 -10.31
N MET A 78 -20.33 -3.75 -9.63
CA MET A 78 -18.99 -4.06 -10.13
C MET A 78 -18.98 -5.10 -11.27
N LYS A 79 -20.00 -5.96 -11.35
CA LYS A 79 -20.23 -6.91 -12.45
C LYS A 79 -20.84 -6.25 -13.69
N SER A 80 -21.17 -4.96 -13.64
CA SER A 80 -21.64 -4.20 -14.79
C SER A 80 -20.55 -3.30 -15.36
N ARG A 81 -20.58 -3.06 -16.67
CA ARG A 81 -19.68 -2.11 -17.32
C ARG A 81 -19.94 -0.70 -16.79
N ALA A 82 -18.88 0.06 -16.52
CA ALA A 82 -18.98 1.48 -16.12
C ALA A 82 -18.00 2.27 -16.99
N TYR A 83 -18.49 3.26 -17.72
CA TYR A 83 -17.70 4.03 -18.69
C TYR A 83 -16.89 3.13 -19.64
N LYS A 84 -15.55 3.26 -19.63
CA LYS A 84 -14.62 2.46 -20.43
C LYS A 84 -14.17 1.20 -19.68
N SER A 85 -14.32 1.15 -18.36
CA SER A 85 -13.98 -0.02 -17.53
C SER A 85 -14.89 -1.21 -17.84
N GLN A 86 -14.26 -2.35 -18.09
CA GLN A 86 -14.95 -3.63 -18.18
C GLN A 86 -15.54 -4.06 -16.81
N PRO A 87 -16.53 -4.98 -16.80
CA PRO A 87 -16.98 -5.69 -15.60
C PRO A 87 -15.84 -6.41 -14.85
N LEU A 88 -15.99 -6.61 -13.54
CA LEU A 88 -15.07 -7.49 -12.81
C LEU A 88 -15.13 -8.93 -13.36
N PRO A 89 -13.97 -9.59 -13.57
CA PRO A 89 -13.91 -10.97 -14.01
C PRO A 89 -14.14 -11.90 -12.81
N VAL A 90 -15.39 -12.14 -12.44
CA VAL A 90 -15.78 -13.08 -11.37
C VAL A 90 -16.64 -14.18 -11.96
N ALA A 91 -16.44 -15.43 -11.56
CA ALA A 91 -17.21 -16.57 -12.07
C ALA A 91 -18.42 -16.92 -11.20
N MET A 92 -18.38 -16.61 -9.90
CA MET A 92 -19.46 -17.03 -9.00
C MET A 92 -20.80 -16.34 -9.32
N PRO A 93 -21.92 -17.08 -9.23
CA PRO A 93 -23.24 -16.51 -9.45
C PRO A 93 -23.64 -15.55 -8.32
N ALA A 94 -24.59 -14.66 -8.62
CA ALA A 94 -24.97 -13.55 -7.76
C ALA A 94 -25.44 -13.96 -6.35
N ASP A 95 -26.10 -15.12 -6.23
CA ASP A 95 -26.59 -15.67 -4.98
C ASP A 95 -25.47 -16.07 -4.01
N ARG A 96 -24.27 -16.41 -4.51
CA ARG A 96 -23.09 -16.70 -3.69
C ARG A 96 -22.49 -15.46 -3.04
N TYR A 97 -22.87 -14.28 -3.53
CA TYR A 97 -22.45 -12.98 -3.00
C TYR A 97 -23.54 -12.26 -2.21
N LYS A 98 -24.77 -12.80 -2.17
CA LYS A 98 -25.91 -12.17 -1.50
C LYS A 98 -25.62 -11.92 -0.02
N GLN A 99 -26.11 -10.82 0.54
CA GLN A 99 -25.95 -10.55 1.98
C GLN A 99 -26.48 -11.74 2.82
N GLY A 100 -25.73 -12.13 3.85
CA GLY A 100 -26.01 -13.31 4.67
C GLY A 100 -25.49 -14.63 4.08
N THR A 101 -24.97 -14.62 2.86
CA THR A 101 -24.31 -15.77 2.22
C THR A 101 -22.85 -15.46 1.99
N ASN A 102 -21.96 -16.34 2.52
CA ASN A 102 -20.52 -16.19 2.39
C ASN A 102 -19.98 -14.82 2.84
N ASP A 103 -20.64 -14.18 3.82
CA ASP A 103 -20.19 -12.90 4.39
C ASP A 103 -18.81 -13.05 5.06
N TYR A 104 -18.58 -14.22 5.66
CA TYR A 104 -17.36 -14.61 6.34
C TYR A 104 -17.23 -16.13 6.29
N LEU A 105 -16.07 -16.65 5.86
CA LEU A 105 -15.76 -18.07 5.83
C LEU A 105 -14.69 -18.35 6.90
N PRO A 106 -15.02 -18.99 8.03
CA PRO A 106 -14.02 -19.33 9.04
C PRO A 106 -12.98 -20.32 8.52
N TYR A 107 -11.80 -20.28 9.13
CA TYR A 107 -10.83 -21.37 9.02
C TYR A 107 -11.35 -22.57 9.80
N ALA A 108 -11.45 -23.72 9.14
CA ALA A 108 -11.81 -24.97 9.79
C ALA A 108 -10.88 -26.08 9.31
N GLU A 109 -9.89 -26.42 10.13
CA GLU A 109 -8.81 -27.34 9.74
C GLU A 109 -9.34 -28.70 9.29
N ASN A 110 -8.95 -29.10 8.09
CA ASN A 110 -9.10 -30.48 7.64
C ASN A 110 -7.70 -31.10 7.49
N PRO A 111 -7.27 -31.98 8.40
CA PRO A 111 -5.94 -32.59 8.36
C PRO A 111 -5.64 -33.36 7.07
N ALA A 112 -6.66 -33.79 6.32
CA ALA A 112 -6.48 -34.44 5.03
C ALA A 112 -6.15 -33.47 3.87
N VAL A 113 -6.34 -32.16 4.08
CA VAL A 113 -6.11 -31.12 3.07
C VAL A 113 -4.93 -30.26 3.49
N GLN A 114 -3.75 -30.55 2.94
CA GLN A 114 -2.53 -29.78 3.26
C GLN A 114 -2.52 -28.41 2.58
N GLU A 115 -3.03 -28.33 1.36
CA GLU A 115 -3.05 -27.14 0.52
C GLU A 115 -4.32 -27.11 -0.33
N VAL A 116 -4.73 -25.91 -0.72
CA VAL A 116 -5.98 -25.65 -1.43
C VAL A 116 -5.68 -25.07 -2.80
N ASN A 117 -6.11 -25.77 -3.87
CA ASN A 117 -6.14 -25.17 -5.20
C ASN A 117 -7.20 -24.07 -5.21
N LEU A 118 -6.81 -22.85 -5.56
CA LEU A 118 -7.71 -21.70 -5.54
C LEU A 118 -8.89 -21.87 -6.51
N LYS A 119 -8.68 -22.44 -7.70
CA LYS A 119 -9.76 -22.63 -8.69
C LYS A 119 -10.78 -23.64 -8.18
N ASP A 120 -10.31 -24.75 -7.61
CA ASP A 120 -11.21 -25.77 -7.04
C ASP A 120 -11.99 -25.21 -5.84
N PHE A 121 -11.33 -24.46 -4.97
CA PHE A 121 -11.98 -23.79 -3.84
C PHE A 121 -13.10 -22.86 -4.29
N ILE A 122 -12.83 -21.96 -5.24
CA ILE A 122 -13.86 -21.07 -5.79
C ILE A 122 -14.98 -21.87 -6.45
N GLY A 123 -14.66 -22.95 -7.17
CA GLY A 123 -15.65 -23.86 -7.74
C GLY A 123 -16.56 -24.51 -6.70
N LEU A 124 -16.00 -24.98 -5.57
CA LEU A 124 -16.75 -25.59 -4.48
C LEU A 124 -17.63 -24.58 -3.73
N VAL A 125 -17.13 -23.36 -3.51
CA VAL A 125 -17.93 -22.25 -2.93
C VAL A 125 -19.07 -21.88 -3.89
N ALA A 126 -18.80 -21.81 -5.19
CA ALA A 126 -19.80 -21.55 -6.23
C ALA A 126 -20.95 -22.57 -6.22
N GLN A 127 -20.60 -23.84 -5.98
CA GLN A 127 -21.55 -24.96 -5.92
C GLN A 127 -22.26 -25.09 -4.58
N ASN A 128 -21.93 -24.25 -3.59
CA ASN A 128 -22.41 -24.39 -2.21
C ASN A 128 -22.11 -25.78 -1.61
N SER A 129 -20.93 -26.33 -1.91
CA SER A 129 -20.57 -27.72 -1.61
C SER A 129 -20.54 -28.01 -0.11
N ASP A 130 -21.11 -29.15 0.28
CA ASP A 130 -21.07 -29.64 1.66
C ASP A 130 -19.65 -30.02 2.12
N LEU A 131 -18.72 -30.25 1.17
CA LEU A 131 -17.30 -30.53 1.47
C LEU A 131 -16.60 -29.38 2.19
N LEU A 132 -17.10 -28.16 2.03
CA LEU A 132 -16.57 -26.96 2.68
C LEU A 132 -17.46 -26.46 3.83
N LYS A 133 -18.59 -27.13 4.11
CA LYS A 133 -19.49 -26.71 5.19
C LYS A 133 -19.07 -27.32 6.51
N VAL A 134 -19.07 -26.49 7.54
CA VAL A 134 -18.82 -26.89 8.92
C VAL A 134 -19.99 -26.47 9.80
N ALA A 135 -20.38 -27.35 10.71
CA ALA A 135 -21.43 -27.08 11.68
C ALA A 135 -20.80 -26.48 12.94
N TYR A 136 -21.41 -25.41 13.44
CA TYR A 136 -21.14 -24.87 14.77
C TYR A 136 -22.37 -25.07 15.62
N GLU A 137 -22.18 -25.37 16.91
CA GLU A 137 -23.29 -25.60 17.82
C GLU A 137 -24.22 -24.37 17.85
N GLY A 138 -25.53 -24.61 17.67
CA GLY A 138 -26.54 -23.55 17.67
C GLY A 138 -26.55 -22.63 16.43
N SER A 139 -25.76 -22.91 15.38
CA SER A 139 -25.73 -22.13 14.14
C SER A 139 -25.95 -23.00 12.89
N PRO A 140 -26.57 -22.46 11.83
CA PRO A 140 -26.60 -23.14 10.53
C PRO A 140 -25.18 -23.46 10.03
N PRO A 141 -24.97 -24.55 9.28
CA PRO A 141 -23.66 -24.85 8.70
C PRO A 141 -23.13 -23.69 7.88
N MET A 142 -21.88 -23.33 8.12
CA MET A 142 -21.22 -22.21 7.44
C MET A 142 -20.21 -22.75 6.43
N MET A 143 -20.09 -22.06 5.30
CA MET A 143 -19.00 -22.27 4.34
C MET A 143 -17.67 -21.92 5.02
N SER A 144 -16.63 -22.73 4.85
CA SER A 144 -15.31 -22.56 5.46
C SER A 144 -14.19 -22.83 4.46
N PHE A 145 -12.94 -22.68 4.90
CA PHE A 145 -11.77 -23.15 4.15
C PHE A 145 -10.88 -24.08 5.00
N PRO A 146 -10.37 -25.18 4.41
CA PRO A 146 -9.79 -26.29 5.15
C PRO A 146 -8.32 -26.15 5.53
N SER A 147 -7.57 -25.32 4.79
CA SER A 147 -6.15 -25.06 5.01
C SER A 147 -5.83 -23.61 4.64
N PRO A 148 -4.93 -22.94 5.39
CA PRO A 148 -4.55 -21.58 5.08
C PRO A 148 -3.57 -21.48 3.90
N LYS A 149 -3.03 -22.61 3.42
CA LYS A 149 -2.09 -22.66 2.30
C LYS A 149 -2.86 -22.78 0.99
N PHE A 150 -2.84 -21.71 0.20
CA PHE A 150 -3.46 -21.68 -1.11
C PHE A 150 -2.40 -21.72 -2.20
N TYR A 151 -2.76 -22.32 -3.34
CA TYR A 151 -1.98 -22.23 -4.55
C TYR A 151 -2.86 -22.01 -5.78
N LEU A 152 -2.27 -21.46 -6.84
CA LEU A 152 -2.90 -21.22 -8.13
C LEU A 152 -1.92 -21.64 -9.23
N ASP A 153 -2.31 -22.64 -10.02
CA ASP A 153 -1.56 -23.03 -11.21
C ASP A 153 -1.66 -21.96 -12.30
N VAL A 154 -0.53 -21.68 -12.93
CA VAL A 154 -0.34 -20.62 -13.91
C VAL A 154 0.08 -21.23 -15.25
N ASP A 155 -0.71 -20.98 -16.29
CA ASP A 155 -0.28 -21.21 -17.66
C ASP A 155 0.75 -20.14 -18.05
N THR A 156 2.02 -20.45 -17.84
CA THR A 156 3.13 -19.52 -18.10
C THR A 156 3.22 -19.13 -19.57
N ALA A 157 2.90 -20.05 -20.50
CA ALA A 157 2.89 -19.77 -21.93
C ALA A 157 1.76 -18.78 -22.32
N ALA A 158 0.59 -18.88 -21.70
CA ALA A 158 -0.46 -17.88 -21.86
C ALA A 158 -0.04 -16.53 -21.29
N VAL A 159 0.54 -16.49 -20.08
CA VAL A 159 1.02 -15.25 -19.46
C VAL A 159 2.10 -14.56 -20.29
N GLU A 160 3.06 -15.31 -20.84
CA GLU A 160 4.10 -14.76 -21.71
C GLU A 160 3.53 -14.17 -23.00
N ARG A 161 2.52 -14.83 -23.59
CA ARG A 161 1.84 -14.32 -24.80
C ARG A 161 1.10 -13.00 -24.56
N LEU A 162 0.67 -12.71 -23.32
CA LEU A 162 0.05 -11.42 -22.97
C LEU A 162 1.05 -10.25 -22.96
N GLY A 163 2.36 -10.53 -22.96
CA GLY A 163 3.39 -9.48 -22.97
C GLY A 163 3.47 -8.65 -21.68
N ILE A 164 2.85 -9.12 -20.60
CA ILE A 164 2.80 -8.41 -19.30
C ILE A 164 4.02 -8.66 -18.41
N VAL A 165 4.90 -9.60 -18.80
CA VAL A 165 6.11 -9.96 -18.03
C VAL A 165 7.32 -9.23 -18.60
N PRO A 166 7.98 -8.35 -17.82
CA PRO A 166 9.23 -7.72 -18.22
C PRO A 166 10.32 -8.75 -18.57
N ARG A 167 11.15 -8.44 -19.57
CA ARG A 167 12.16 -9.40 -20.10
C ARG A 167 13.15 -9.86 -19.03
N ASP A 168 13.61 -8.94 -18.21
CA ASP A 168 14.52 -9.14 -17.09
C ASP A 168 13.90 -9.91 -15.92
N ARG A 169 12.56 -9.92 -15.82
CA ARG A 169 11.82 -10.64 -14.78
C ARG A 169 11.30 -12.02 -15.20
N ARG A 170 11.53 -12.48 -16.44
CA ARG A 170 11.02 -13.79 -16.91
C ARG A 170 11.40 -14.97 -16.02
N LYS A 171 12.59 -14.94 -15.39
CA LYS A 171 13.03 -15.99 -14.46
C LYS A 171 12.21 -16.06 -13.16
N GLN A 172 11.45 -15.02 -12.86
CA GLN A 172 10.59 -14.93 -11.68
C GLN A 172 9.18 -15.46 -11.97
N LEU A 173 8.84 -15.70 -13.25
CA LEU A 173 7.58 -16.30 -13.64
C LEU A 173 7.48 -17.73 -13.11
N VAL A 174 6.49 -17.97 -12.26
CA VAL A 174 6.27 -19.27 -11.65
C VAL A 174 5.10 -20.00 -12.32
N PRO A 175 5.21 -21.33 -12.52
CA PRO A 175 4.07 -22.14 -12.99
C PRO A 175 3.01 -22.34 -11.91
N ARG A 176 3.31 -21.99 -10.66
CA ARG A 176 2.41 -22.12 -9.53
C ARG A 176 2.68 -21.01 -8.53
N MET A 177 1.67 -20.18 -8.29
CA MET A 177 1.68 -19.21 -7.20
C MET A 177 1.24 -19.91 -5.92
N GLU A 178 1.91 -19.61 -4.82
CA GLU A 178 1.67 -20.21 -3.52
C GLU A 178 1.77 -19.13 -2.44
N TRP A 179 0.80 -19.09 -1.53
CA TRP A 179 0.79 -18.18 -0.39
C TRP A 179 0.01 -18.79 0.78
N ASN A 180 0.25 -18.25 1.98
CA ASN A 180 -0.46 -18.64 3.17
C ASN A 180 -1.41 -17.51 3.56
N MET A 181 -2.72 -17.67 3.38
CA MET A 181 -3.77 -16.68 3.71
C MET A 181 -3.86 -16.37 5.21
N GLY A 182 -3.25 -17.20 6.07
CA GLY A 182 -3.46 -17.17 7.51
C GLY A 182 -4.73 -17.90 7.94
N LYS A 183 -4.94 -17.96 9.25
CA LYS A 183 -6.10 -18.61 9.89
C LYS A 183 -7.24 -17.64 10.23
N GLY A 184 -7.04 -16.35 9.95
CA GLY A 184 -8.14 -15.39 9.94
C GLY A 184 -9.11 -15.76 8.83
N ALA A 185 -10.38 -15.46 9.01
CA ALA A 185 -11.35 -15.84 7.99
C ALA A 185 -11.28 -15.01 6.73
N ILE A 186 -11.87 -15.58 5.69
CA ILE A 186 -12.07 -14.94 4.41
C ILE A 186 -13.37 -14.15 4.50
N GLU A 187 -13.28 -12.82 4.56
CA GLU A 187 -14.44 -11.94 4.38
C GLU A 187 -14.88 -11.95 2.91
N LYS A 188 -16.10 -11.51 2.64
CA LYS A 188 -16.64 -11.44 1.28
C LYS A 188 -15.75 -10.63 0.31
N LYS A 189 -15.18 -9.51 0.75
CA LYS A 189 -14.20 -8.74 -0.04
C LYS A 189 -13.00 -9.59 -0.47
N ASN A 190 -12.50 -10.47 0.41
CA ASN A 190 -11.39 -11.37 0.10
C ASN A 190 -11.85 -12.45 -0.88
N LEU A 191 -13.03 -13.03 -0.65
CA LEU A 191 -13.62 -14.05 -1.52
C LEU A 191 -13.81 -13.54 -2.97
N VAL A 192 -14.25 -12.29 -3.14
CA VAL A 192 -14.37 -11.64 -4.46
C VAL A 192 -13.01 -11.52 -5.15
N ILE A 193 -11.95 -11.13 -4.42
CA ILE A 193 -10.60 -11.05 -4.97
C ILE A 193 -10.06 -12.43 -5.36
N LEU A 194 -10.29 -13.43 -4.52
CA LEU A 194 -9.92 -14.82 -4.77
C LEU A 194 -10.63 -15.38 -6.02
N ASP A 195 -11.92 -15.08 -6.22
CA ASP A 195 -12.65 -15.42 -7.45
C ASP A 195 -12.01 -14.76 -8.68
N MET A 196 -11.68 -13.47 -8.59
CA MET A 196 -10.98 -12.77 -9.69
C MET A 196 -9.62 -13.39 -10.00
N LEU A 197 -8.82 -13.73 -8.99
CA LEU A 197 -7.52 -14.40 -9.20
C LEU A 197 -7.69 -15.77 -9.88
N ALA A 198 -8.73 -16.53 -9.50
CA ALA A 198 -9.03 -17.83 -10.07
C ALA A 198 -9.47 -17.78 -11.54
N THR A 199 -10.11 -16.69 -11.98
CA THR A 199 -10.89 -16.67 -13.24
C THR A 199 -10.35 -15.72 -14.30
N ASN A 200 -9.68 -14.64 -13.90
CA ASN A 200 -9.20 -13.58 -14.78
C ASN A 200 -8.15 -14.02 -15.80
N ASN A 201 -7.40 -15.10 -15.52
CA ASN A 201 -6.30 -15.60 -16.36
C ASN A 201 -5.34 -14.47 -16.81
N TRP A 202 -5.07 -13.52 -15.92
CA TRP A 202 -4.17 -12.38 -16.13
C TRP A 202 -4.55 -11.40 -17.25
N GLN A 203 -5.74 -11.53 -17.85
CA GLN A 203 -6.18 -10.66 -18.93
C GLN A 203 -6.45 -9.23 -18.48
N ARG A 204 -6.93 -9.07 -17.24
CA ARG A 204 -7.16 -7.77 -16.61
C ARG A 204 -6.16 -7.51 -15.48
N PRO A 205 -5.41 -6.40 -15.48
CA PRO A 205 -4.48 -6.11 -14.39
C PRO A 205 -5.22 -5.90 -13.06
N ILE A 206 -4.73 -6.54 -11.99
CA ILE A 206 -5.26 -6.42 -10.63
C ILE A 206 -4.23 -5.69 -9.77
N TYR A 207 -4.67 -4.63 -9.09
CA TYR A 207 -3.84 -3.79 -8.24
C TYR A 207 -4.45 -3.60 -6.86
N PHE A 208 -3.58 -3.36 -5.89
CA PHE A 208 -3.92 -2.76 -4.61
C PHE A 208 -3.28 -1.37 -4.51
N SER A 209 -4.00 -0.40 -3.97
CA SER A 209 -3.42 0.88 -3.57
C SER A 209 -2.38 0.66 -2.48
N SER A 210 -1.30 1.45 -2.44
CA SER A 210 -0.31 1.36 -1.36
C SER A 210 -0.82 1.81 0.01
N THR A 211 -2.06 2.30 0.07
CA THR A 211 -2.78 2.69 1.30
C THR A 211 -3.65 1.57 1.88
N VAL A 212 -3.78 0.44 1.17
CA VAL A 212 -4.49 -0.73 1.68
C VAL A 212 -3.70 -1.35 2.83
N ALA A 213 -4.41 -1.77 3.88
CA ALA A 213 -3.79 -2.37 5.03
C ALA A 213 -3.19 -3.75 4.68
N GLY A 214 -2.05 -4.08 5.28
CA GLY A 214 -1.35 -5.35 5.03
C GLY A 214 -2.20 -6.60 5.27
N SER A 215 -3.17 -6.53 6.19
CA SER A 215 -4.14 -7.59 6.47
C SER A 215 -5.06 -7.90 5.29
N ASP A 216 -5.35 -6.91 4.43
CA ASP A 216 -6.22 -7.07 3.27
C ASP A 216 -5.47 -7.57 2.01
N PHE A 217 -4.14 -7.63 2.03
CA PHE A 217 -3.34 -8.22 0.95
C PHE A 217 -3.38 -9.73 0.91
N MET A 218 -3.92 -10.38 1.95
CA MET A 218 -4.08 -11.82 2.01
C MET A 218 -2.75 -12.59 1.84
N ASN A 219 -1.62 -11.96 2.21
CA ASN A 219 -0.27 -12.49 2.06
C ASN A 219 0.20 -12.70 0.60
N LEU A 220 -0.38 -11.97 -0.36
CA LEU A 220 0.03 -11.97 -1.78
C LEU A 220 1.27 -11.09 -2.07
N GLN A 221 1.81 -10.38 -1.07
CA GLN A 221 2.97 -9.49 -1.19
C GLN A 221 4.19 -10.08 -1.92
N PRO A 222 4.54 -11.40 -1.82
CA PRO A 222 5.62 -11.98 -2.63
C PRO A 222 5.43 -11.87 -4.15
N TYR A 223 4.21 -11.59 -4.60
CA TYR A 223 3.80 -11.48 -6.00
C TYR A 223 3.43 -10.04 -6.40
N PHE A 224 3.66 -9.08 -5.51
CA PHE A 224 3.40 -7.68 -5.78
C PHE A 224 4.53 -7.07 -6.61
N GLN A 225 4.16 -6.20 -7.54
CA GLN A 225 5.04 -5.30 -8.27
C GLN A 225 4.59 -3.87 -8.02
N LEU A 226 5.44 -3.06 -7.40
CA LEU A 226 5.17 -1.65 -7.17
C LEU A 226 5.38 -0.84 -8.46
N GLU A 227 4.33 -0.15 -8.92
CA GLU A 227 4.28 0.61 -10.18
C GLU A 227 3.81 2.07 -9.94
N GLY A 228 4.48 2.83 -9.09
CA GLY A 228 4.08 4.19 -8.69
C GLY A 228 3.47 4.17 -7.29
N MET A 229 2.16 4.38 -7.19
CA MET A 229 1.41 4.36 -5.91
C MET A 229 0.59 3.07 -5.70
N ALA A 230 0.77 2.06 -6.56
CA ALA A 230 -0.03 0.84 -6.52
C ALA A 230 0.84 -0.41 -6.70
N TYR A 231 0.39 -1.51 -6.09
CA TYR A 231 0.97 -2.84 -6.20
C TYR A 231 0.17 -3.68 -7.19
N ARG A 232 0.77 -4.06 -8.30
CA ARG A 232 0.19 -5.01 -9.26
C ARG A 232 0.44 -6.44 -8.79
N VAL A 233 -0.59 -7.29 -8.85
CA VAL A 233 -0.41 -8.73 -8.68
C VAL A 233 0.02 -9.36 -10.00
N LEU A 234 1.12 -10.09 -10.00
CA LEU A 234 1.63 -10.86 -11.14
C LEU A 234 2.12 -12.23 -10.67
N PRO A 235 2.13 -13.27 -11.52
CA PRO A 235 2.71 -14.57 -11.18
C PRO A 235 4.25 -14.53 -11.23
N LEU A 236 4.84 -13.44 -10.76
CA LEU A 236 6.28 -13.21 -10.67
C LEU A 236 6.66 -13.19 -9.19
N LYS A 237 7.30 -14.26 -8.71
CA LYS A 237 7.73 -14.33 -7.30
C LYS A 237 8.96 -13.47 -7.10
N ASP A 238 8.89 -12.49 -6.20
CA ASP A 238 10.04 -11.68 -5.83
C ASP A 238 11.08 -12.55 -5.11
N PRO A 239 12.30 -12.71 -5.67
CA PRO A 239 13.34 -13.54 -5.05
C PRO A 239 13.88 -12.95 -3.74
N ASN A 240 13.66 -11.67 -3.48
CA ASN A 240 14.21 -10.95 -2.33
C ASN A 240 13.12 -10.54 -1.33
N TYR A 241 11.90 -11.07 -1.45
CA TYR A 241 10.83 -10.75 -0.52
C TYR A 241 11.15 -11.20 0.90
N GLU A 242 11.24 -10.24 1.82
CA GLU A 242 11.42 -10.48 3.24
C GLU A 242 10.17 -10.04 4.00
N PRO A 243 9.38 -10.97 4.59
CA PRO A 243 8.12 -10.64 5.27
C PRO A 243 8.23 -9.63 6.41
N ARG A 244 9.43 -9.38 6.94
CA ARG A 244 9.69 -8.51 8.10
C ARG A 244 10.44 -7.23 7.75
N SER A 245 10.78 -7.00 6.49
CA SER A 245 11.49 -5.77 6.07
C SER A 245 10.57 -4.54 6.14
N GLY A 246 9.26 -4.74 6.04
CA GLY A 246 8.27 -3.67 5.89
C GLY A 246 8.09 -3.19 4.46
N ASP A 247 8.90 -3.69 3.51
CA ASP A 247 8.75 -3.41 2.08
C ASP A 247 7.81 -4.42 1.43
N GLU A 248 6.85 -3.90 0.67
CA GLU A 248 5.86 -4.71 -0.03
C GLU A 248 6.15 -4.74 -1.53
N GLY A 249 6.37 -5.93 -2.06
CA GLY A 249 6.51 -6.17 -3.50
C GLY A 249 7.80 -5.66 -4.15
N TYR A 250 8.04 -6.17 -5.35
CA TYR A 250 9.17 -5.83 -6.19
C TYR A 250 9.04 -4.42 -6.78
N VAL A 251 10.08 -3.60 -6.68
CA VAL A 251 10.10 -2.23 -7.23
C VAL A 251 10.35 -2.26 -8.74
N ALA A 252 9.34 -1.97 -9.57
CA ALA A 252 9.50 -1.89 -11.03
C ALA A 252 10.20 -0.58 -11.44
N GLN A 253 11.54 -0.58 -11.41
CA GLN A 253 12.38 0.62 -11.54
C GLN A 253 11.98 1.57 -12.67
N ASP A 254 11.78 1.05 -13.89
CA ASP A 254 11.47 1.90 -15.05
C ASP A 254 10.08 2.52 -14.97
N LEU A 255 9.07 1.75 -14.54
CA LEU A 255 7.71 2.26 -14.33
C LEU A 255 7.65 3.26 -13.18
N MET A 256 8.33 2.95 -12.07
CA MET A 256 8.46 3.82 -10.90
C MET A 256 9.11 5.15 -11.28
N TYR A 257 10.22 5.12 -12.01
CA TYR A 257 10.92 6.33 -12.44
C TYR A 257 10.05 7.16 -13.38
N ASP A 258 9.43 6.56 -14.40
CA ASP A 258 8.56 7.29 -15.33
C ASP A 258 7.36 7.92 -14.61
N ASN A 259 6.74 7.18 -13.68
CA ASN A 259 5.62 7.68 -12.89
C ASN A 259 6.03 8.83 -11.96
N LEU A 260 7.00 8.63 -11.07
CA LEU A 260 7.41 9.62 -10.07
C LEU A 260 8.11 10.85 -10.67
N MET A 261 8.92 10.65 -11.71
CA MET A 261 9.77 11.72 -12.22
C MET A 261 9.08 12.55 -13.30
N ARG A 262 8.16 11.97 -14.07
CA ARG A 262 7.61 12.57 -15.29
C ARG A 262 6.09 12.74 -15.29
N LYS A 263 5.34 11.75 -14.83
CA LYS A 263 3.87 11.77 -14.91
C LYS A 263 3.20 12.40 -13.71
N PHE A 264 3.77 12.27 -12.53
CA PHE A 264 3.11 12.70 -11.30
C PHE A 264 3.14 14.22 -11.12
N ALA A 265 2.07 14.75 -10.55
CA ALA A 265 1.94 16.13 -10.14
C ALA A 265 2.13 16.27 -8.61
N TYR A 266 2.82 17.33 -8.20
CA TYR A 266 3.16 17.61 -6.79
C TYR A 266 2.83 19.07 -6.42
N ARG A 267 1.73 19.61 -6.96
CA ARG A 267 1.46 21.06 -6.88
C ARG A 267 1.27 21.49 -5.43
N GLY A 268 1.94 22.57 -5.04
CA GLY A 268 1.85 23.17 -3.70
C GLY A 268 2.70 22.47 -2.63
N LEU A 269 3.23 21.26 -2.88
CA LEU A 269 4.02 20.52 -1.87
C LEU A 269 5.38 21.14 -1.56
N ASN A 270 5.83 22.09 -2.40
CA ASN A 270 7.03 22.89 -2.19
C ASN A 270 6.74 24.34 -1.76
N ASP A 271 5.48 24.67 -1.46
CA ASP A 271 5.07 25.99 -1.01
C ASP A 271 4.87 25.99 0.51
N PRO A 272 5.74 26.66 1.29
CA PRO A 272 5.60 26.73 2.74
C PRO A 272 4.44 27.63 3.21
N GLY A 273 3.78 28.36 2.29
CA GLY A 273 2.58 29.14 2.59
C GLY A 273 1.28 28.32 2.61
N VAL A 274 1.32 27.07 2.13
CA VAL A 274 0.15 26.16 2.17
C VAL A 274 0.11 25.45 3.50
N PHE A 275 -0.99 25.61 4.23
CA PHE A 275 -1.23 24.85 5.46
C PHE A 275 -1.55 23.39 5.15
N TYR A 276 -0.88 22.46 5.81
CA TYR A 276 -1.17 21.03 5.77
C TYR A 276 -1.47 20.53 7.18
N ASP A 277 -2.71 20.07 7.42
CA ASP A 277 -3.06 19.36 8.65
C ASP A 277 -2.48 17.94 8.67
N GLU A 278 -2.62 17.28 9.82
CA GLU A 278 -2.12 15.92 10.07
C GLU A 278 -2.65 14.89 9.08
N ASN A 279 -3.84 15.07 8.53
CA ASN A 279 -4.41 14.16 7.55
C ASN A 279 -3.82 14.40 6.15
N ASN A 280 -3.68 15.67 5.75
CA ASN A 280 -3.07 16.03 4.47
C ASN A 280 -1.59 15.64 4.40
N LEU A 281 -0.86 15.66 5.52
CA LEU A 281 0.55 15.25 5.59
C LEU A 281 0.77 13.74 5.35
N ARG A 282 -0.29 12.91 5.42
CA ARG A 282 -0.18 11.47 5.11
C ARG A 282 0.06 11.18 3.63
N PHE A 283 -0.43 12.04 2.72
CA PHE A 283 -0.23 11.84 1.28
C PHE A 283 1.24 12.04 0.86
N PRO A 284 1.92 13.15 1.22
CA PRO A 284 3.35 13.33 0.94
C PRO A 284 4.25 12.25 1.56
N ALA A 285 3.92 11.75 2.75
CA ALA A 285 4.66 10.67 3.39
C ALA A 285 4.68 9.41 2.50
N ASN A 286 3.53 9.06 1.91
CA ASN A 286 3.45 7.95 0.95
C ASN A 286 4.32 8.19 -0.29
N TYR A 287 4.40 9.41 -0.82
CA TYR A 287 5.31 9.70 -1.92
C TYR A 287 6.78 9.55 -1.54
N ARG A 288 7.16 10.01 -0.34
CA ARG A 288 8.54 9.89 0.15
C ARG A 288 8.99 8.45 0.26
N ASP A 289 8.15 7.58 0.79
CA ASP A 289 8.39 6.13 0.77
C ASP A 289 8.72 5.65 -0.66
N LYS A 290 7.87 5.99 -1.65
CA LYS A 290 8.07 5.55 -3.04
C LYS A 290 9.34 6.11 -3.68
N PHE A 291 9.68 7.38 -3.40
CA PHE A 291 10.96 7.97 -3.82
C PHE A 291 12.15 7.27 -3.15
N ALA A 292 12.09 6.98 -1.84
CA ALA A 292 13.16 6.35 -1.10
C ALA A 292 13.40 4.92 -1.59
N ARG A 293 12.33 4.14 -1.76
CA ARG A 293 12.39 2.78 -2.32
C ARG A 293 13.01 2.78 -3.71
N LEU A 294 12.61 3.70 -4.59
CA LEU A 294 13.20 3.81 -5.93
C LEU A 294 14.69 4.19 -5.88
N ALA A 295 15.07 5.19 -5.07
CA ALA A 295 16.46 5.63 -4.94
C ALA A 295 17.36 4.50 -4.41
N ASN A 296 16.92 3.80 -3.36
CA ASN A 296 17.63 2.65 -2.79
C ASN A 296 17.70 1.47 -3.77
N THR A 297 16.67 1.25 -4.60
CA THR A 297 16.70 0.22 -5.66
C THR A 297 17.74 0.56 -6.72
N TYR A 298 17.84 1.82 -7.16
CA TYR A 298 18.91 2.24 -8.08
C TYR A 298 20.30 2.11 -7.46
N LEU A 299 20.43 2.44 -6.17
CA LEU A 299 21.69 2.26 -5.44
C LEU A 299 22.11 0.79 -5.39
N ALA A 300 21.19 -0.12 -5.06
CA ALA A 300 21.44 -1.56 -5.01
C ALA A 300 21.85 -2.11 -6.39
N ALA A 301 21.33 -1.53 -7.47
CA ALA A 301 21.75 -1.82 -8.85
C ALA A 301 23.06 -1.13 -9.28
N GLY A 302 23.73 -0.40 -8.37
CA GLY A 302 24.97 0.33 -8.65
C GLY A 302 24.80 1.65 -9.42
N ASN A 303 23.56 2.06 -9.72
CA ASN A 303 23.26 3.27 -10.49
C ASN A 303 23.11 4.50 -9.58
N LYS A 304 24.25 5.00 -9.09
CA LYS A 304 24.30 6.19 -8.22
C LYS A 304 23.76 7.45 -8.88
N ALA A 305 23.94 7.60 -10.19
CA ALA A 305 23.46 8.78 -10.93
C ALA A 305 21.93 8.87 -10.88
N LYS A 306 21.22 7.80 -11.24
CA LYS A 306 19.75 7.77 -11.16
C LYS A 306 19.25 7.87 -9.71
N ALA A 307 19.94 7.24 -8.76
CA ALA A 307 19.59 7.39 -7.34
C ALA A 307 19.62 8.87 -6.92
N LYS A 308 20.67 9.61 -7.31
CA LYS A 308 20.78 11.05 -7.05
C LYS A 308 19.66 11.86 -7.71
N GLU A 309 19.34 11.60 -8.97
CA GLU A 309 18.23 12.27 -9.66
C GLU A 309 16.88 12.11 -8.92
N VAL A 310 16.59 10.88 -8.49
CA VAL A 310 15.36 10.56 -7.74
C VAL A 310 15.32 11.28 -6.40
N LEU A 311 16.45 11.31 -5.68
CA LEU A 311 16.59 12.08 -4.43
C LEU A 311 16.35 13.56 -4.69
N ASP A 312 17.07 14.17 -5.62
CA ASP A 312 16.96 15.61 -5.92
C ASP A 312 15.53 16.01 -6.28
N LYS A 313 14.83 15.19 -7.07
CA LYS A 313 13.42 15.43 -7.39
C LYS A 313 12.55 15.43 -6.14
N CYS A 314 12.67 14.42 -5.28
CA CYS A 314 11.88 14.30 -4.05
C CYS A 314 12.01 15.55 -3.16
N PHE A 315 13.24 15.96 -2.87
CA PHE A 315 13.48 17.11 -1.98
C PHE A 315 13.17 18.47 -2.64
N ALA A 316 13.18 18.56 -3.97
CA ALA A 316 12.72 19.74 -4.68
C ALA A 316 11.19 19.90 -4.63
N VAL A 317 10.43 18.80 -4.70
CA VAL A 317 8.96 18.84 -4.72
C VAL A 317 8.33 18.74 -3.33
N MET A 318 9.03 18.19 -2.35
CA MET A 318 8.58 18.04 -0.95
C MET A 318 9.70 18.42 0.04
N PRO A 319 10.19 19.68 0.03
CA PRO A 319 11.18 20.15 0.98
C PRO A 319 10.61 20.17 2.41
N ASP A 320 11.48 19.92 3.40
CA ASP A 320 11.14 19.91 4.83
C ASP A 320 10.42 21.17 5.33
N LYS A 321 10.73 22.32 4.72
CA LYS A 321 10.13 23.61 5.07
C LYS A 321 8.63 23.68 4.73
N SER A 322 8.19 22.96 3.72
CA SER A 322 6.80 22.94 3.25
C SER A 322 6.06 21.71 3.75
N VAL A 323 6.71 20.56 3.67
CA VAL A 323 6.21 19.29 4.21
C VAL A 323 7.27 18.81 5.19
N PRO A 324 7.07 18.87 6.51
CA PRO A 324 8.06 18.41 7.47
C PRO A 324 8.46 16.94 7.23
N TYR A 325 9.73 16.59 7.46
CA TYR A 325 10.19 15.20 7.43
C TYR A 325 9.35 14.31 8.35
N ASP A 326 8.84 13.23 7.78
CA ASP A 326 8.06 12.18 8.43
C ASP A 326 8.92 10.93 8.68
N TYR A 327 8.31 9.87 9.22
CA TYR A 327 9.01 8.64 9.59
C TYR A 327 9.64 7.87 8.43
N TYR A 328 9.29 8.18 7.17
CA TYR A 328 9.96 7.64 5.97
C TYR A 328 11.22 8.41 5.59
N ALA A 329 11.38 9.66 6.02
CA ALA A 329 12.54 10.48 5.64
C ALA A 329 13.91 9.82 5.96
N PRO A 330 14.09 9.10 7.09
CA PRO A 330 15.34 8.39 7.36
C PRO A 330 15.72 7.37 6.27
N GLN A 331 14.77 6.79 5.52
CA GLN A 331 15.06 5.83 4.46
C GLN A 331 15.91 6.40 3.32
N PHE A 332 15.99 7.74 3.17
CA PHE A 332 16.87 8.39 2.20
C PHE A 332 18.34 8.38 2.62
N VAL A 333 18.65 8.21 3.91
CA VAL A 333 20.01 8.36 4.48
C VAL A 333 21.04 7.45 3.80
N PRO A 334 20.82 6.14 3.61
CA PRO A 334 21.80 5.27 2.95
C PRO A 334 22.13 5.74 1.53
N ALA A 335 21.10 6.11 0.76
CA ALA A 335 21.28 6.60 -0.60
C ALA A 335 21.99 7.96 -0.64
N LEU A 336 21.62 8.91 0.21
CA LEU A 336 22.27 10.22 0.32
C LEU A 336 23.76 10.08 0.63
N VAL A 337 24.13 9.24 1.62
CA VAL A 337 25.53 8.98 1.96
C VAL A 337 26.27 8.35 0.78
N ALA A 338 25.66 7.39 0.09
CA ALA A 338 26.29 6.67 -1.00
C ALA A 338 26.53 7.51 -2.27
N VAL A 339 25.72 8.56 -2.49
CA VAL A 339 25.89 9.56 -3.56
C VAL A 339 26.74 10.76 -3.13
N GLY A 340 27.25 10.78 -1.89
CA GLY A 340 28.15 11.82 -1.38
C GLY A 340 27.48 13.00 -0.68
N GLU A 341 26.16 12.98 -0.49
CA GLU A 341 25.38 14.06 0.12
C GLU A 341 25.20 13.88 1.63
N ARG A 342 26.33 13.79 2.35
CA ARG A 342 26.33 13.56 3.80
C ARG A 342 25.65 14.66 4.59
N ASP A 343 25.77 15.92 4.17
CA ASP A 343 25.15 17.04 4.89
C ASP A 343 23.62 16.95 4.91
N ARG A 344 23.02 16.55 3.79
CA ARG A 344 21.57 16.32 3.71
C ARG A 344 21.13 15.09 4.53
N ALA A 345 21.93 14.03 4.52
CA ALA A 345 21.68 12.86 5.38
C ALA A 345 21.71 13.23 6.87
N ASN A 346 22.70 14.04 7.26
CA ASN A 346 22.84 14.55 8.62
C ASN A 346 21.67 15.47 9.03
N ASP A 347 21.24 16.38 8.14
CA ASP A 347 20.10 17.28 8.37
C ASP A 347 18.81 16.51 8.69
N ILE A 348 18.53 15.43 7.95
CA ILE A 348 17.36 14.57 8.21
C ILE A 348 17.45 13.98 9.61
N MET A 349 18.56 13.31 9.93
CA MET A 349 18.72 12.63 11.22
C MET A 349 18.67 13.61 12.40
N ASP A 350 19.34 14.76 12.28
CA ASP A 350 19.38 15.78 13.33
C ASP A 350 17.99 16.38 13.57
N LYS A 351 17.28 16.79 12.51
CA LYS A 351 15.92 17.35 12.65
C LYS A 351 14.94 16.35 13.23
N MET A 352 15.00 15.09 12.81
CA MET A 352 14.12 14.04 13.33
C MET A 352 14.36 13.83 14.83
N ILE A 353 15.63 13.74 15.28
CA ILE A 353 15.98 13.63 16.70
C ILE A 353 15.52 14.88 17.47
N SER A 354 15.87 16.08 16.99
CA SER A 354 15.54 17.33 17.69
C SER A 354 14.03 17.56 17.80
N ARG A 355 13.25 17.25 16.76
CA ARG A 355 11.78 17.34 16.81
C ARG A 355 11.20 16.37 17.83
N ALA A 356 11.68 15.12 17.87
CA ALA A 356 11.25 14.13 18.86
C ALA A 356 11.62 14.56 20.29
N GLN A 357 12.81 15.13 20.51
CA GLN A 357 13.25 15.65 21.81
C GLN A 357 12.35 16.77 22.34
N VAL A 358 11.74 17.56 21.45
CA VAL A 358 10.79 18.62 21.83
C VAL A 358 9.38 18.05 22.02
N ALA A 359 8.93 17.18 21.10
CA ALA A 359 7.55 16.71 21.07
C ALA A 359 7.23 15.66 22.15
N LEU A 360 8.13 14.71 22.40
CA LEU A 360 7.87 13.62 23.33
C LEU A 360 7.66 14.08 24.79
N PRO A 361 8.45 15.02 25.36
CA PRO A 361 8.15 15.58 26.68
C PRO A 361 6.80 16.30 26.73
N TYR A 362 6.46 17.05 25.68
CA TYR A 362 5.19 17.77 25.61
C TYR A 362 4.01 16.80 25.73
N TYR A 363 4.00 15.72 24.95
CA TYR A 363 2.92 14.73 25.00
C TYR A 363 2.88 13.93 26.30
N GLN A 364 4.02 13.73 26.98
CA GLN A 364 4.03 13.09 28.31
C GLN A 364 3.43 13.96 29.42
N THR A 365 3.50 15.29 29.29
CA THR A 365 2.93 16.22 30.29
C THR A 365 1.41 16.41 30.15
N HIS A 366 0.80 15.90 29.08
CA HIS A 366 -0.64 15.91 28.85
C HIS A 366 -1.20 14.49 28.92
N ASN A 367 -2.53 14.32 28.94
CA ASN A 367 -3.16 12.99 29.07
C ASN A 367 -2.61 12.04 27.98
N PRO A 368 -1.77 11.04 28.34
CA PRO A 368 -1.04 10.26 27.34
C PRO A 368 -1.97 9.52 26.37
N ALA A 369 -3.15 9.10 26.86
CA ALA A 369 -4.16 8.41 26.07
C ALA A 369 -4.71 9.26 24.90
N LEU A 370 -4.57 10.59 24.93
CA LEU A 370 -4.98 11.47 23.84
C LEU A 370 -3.90 11.62 22.75
N PHE A 371 -2.65 11.24 23.03
CA PHE A 371 -1.48 11.46 22.16
C PHE A 371 -0.70 10.18 21.87
N ASP A 372 -1.33 9.01 22.06
CA ASP A 372 -0.67 7.71 21.84
C ASP A 372 -0.17 7.58 20.41
N LEU A 373 -0.92 8.06 19.41
CA LEU A 373 -0.53 8.00 18.00
C LEU A 373 0.69 8.88 17.70
N GLU A 374 0.68 10.11 18.20
CA GLU A 374 1.78 11.06 18.04
C GLU A 374 3.04 10.53 18.71
N ASN A 375 2.93 10.05 19.96
CA ASN A 375 4.03 9.42 20.69
C ASN A 375 4.61 8.24 19.91
N GLN A 376 3.77 7.31 19.44
CA GLN A 376 4.21 6.18 18.63
C GLN A 376 4.90 6.64 17.35
N THR A 377 4.37 7.66 16.67
CA THR A 377 4.95 8.17 15.41
C THR A 377 6.35 8.77 15.62
N TYR A 378 6.56 9.55 16.69
CA TYR A 378 7.87 10.08 17.02
C TYR A 378 8.85 8.98 17.43
N LEU A 379 8.42 7.99 18.24
CA LEU A 379 9.26 6.85 18.61
C LEU A 379 9.64 5.99 17.40
N LEU A 380 8.70 5.75 16.48
CA LEU A 380 8.96 5.07 15.22
C LEU A 380 9.98 5.85 14.37
N SER A 381 9.84 7.17 14.29
CA SER A 381 10.77 8.03 13.55
C SER A 381 12.19 7.96 14.14
N VAL A 382 12.32 8.02 15.47
CA VAL A 382 13.63 7.90 16.15
C VAL A 382 14.24 6.51 15.96
N ASN A 383 13.42 5.45 16.02
CA ASN A 383 13.88 4.10 15.73
C ASN A 383 14.34 3.93 14.27
N SER A 384 13.66 4.57 13.31
CA SER A 384 14.11 4.63 11.92
C SER A 384 15.46 5.36 11.80
N VAL A 385 15.64 6.49 12.51
CA VAL A 385 16.94 7.19 12.56
C VAL A 385 18.04 6.31 13.14
N TYR A 386 17.78 5.61 14.25
CA TYR A 386 18.74 4.67 14.84
C TYR A 386 19.21 3.63 13.84
N ARG A 387 18.27 2.96 13.14
CA ARG A 387 18.59 1.91 12.16
C ARG A 387 19.47 2.43 11.03
N VAL A 388 19.13 3.58 10.44
CA VAL A 388 19.91 4.12 9.32
C VAL A 388 21.24 4.71 9.76
N ALA A 389 21.33 5.29 10.97
CA ALA A 389 22.58 5.75 11.56
C ALA A 389 23.55 4.58 11.77
N GLU A 390 23.07 3.45 12.31
CA GLU A 390 23.87 2.22 12.41
C GLU A 390 24.31 1.71 11.03
N GLN A 391 23.41 1.71 10.04
CA GLN A 391 23.70 1.26 8.68
C GLN A 391 24.81 2.07 8.01
N VAL A 392 24.85 3.39 8.24
CA VAL A 392 25.88 4.28 7.66
C VAL A 392 27.11 4.47 8.56
N GLY A 393 27.15 3.82 9.73
CA GLY A 393 28.27 3.87 10.66
C GLY A 393 28.32 5.14 11.53
N ASP A 394 27.25 5.93 11.62
CA ASP A 394 27.16 7.12 12.49
C ASP A 394 26.82 6.71 13.93
N LYS A 395 27.84 6.28 14.67
CA LYS A 395 27.72 5.86 16.07
C LYS A 395 27.24 6.97 17.00
N GLY A 396 27.51 8.24 16.67
CA GLY A 396 27.10 9.38 17.49
C GLY A 396 25.59 9.58 17.46
N ARG A 397 24.99 9.60 16.27
CA ARG A 397 23.53 9.73 16.12
C ARG A 397 22.79 8.46 16.52
N ALA A 398 23.36 7.28 16.26
CA ALA A 398 22.80 6.02 16.73
C ALA A 398 22.67 6.00 18.26
N ALA A 399 23.71 6.40 19.00
CA ALA A 399 23.68 6.47 20.46
C ALA A 399 22.63 7.47 20.96
N LYS A 400 22.56 8.67 20.37
CA LYS A 400 21.53 9.69 20.72
C LYS A 400 20.10 9.17 20.50
N ALA A 401 19.86 8.50 19.37
CA ALA A 401 18.56 7.94 19.08
C ALA A 401 18.17 6.85 20.09
N VAL A 402 19.08 5.92 20.41
CA VAL A 402 18.84 4.87 21.42
C VAL A 402 18.61 5.45 22.81
N GLU A 403 19.40 6.44 23.21
CA GLU A 403 19.21 7.13 24.50
C GLU A 403 17.81 7.73 24.60
N LEU A 404 17.36 8.42 23.54
CA LEU A 404 16.02 8.96 23.47
C LEU A 404 14.96 7.85 23.53
N LEU A 405 15.07 6.78 22.75
CA LEU A 405 14.11 5.66 22.81
C LEU A 405 14.00 5.05 24.21
N ASN A 406 15.14 4.83 24.88
CA ASN A 406 15.19 4.23 26.22
C ASN A 406 14.53 5.09 27.31
N GLN A 407 14.38 6.40 27.10
CA GLN A 407 13.67 7.28 28.04
C GLN A 407 12.15 7.06 28.00
N TYR A 408 11.61 6.58 26.86
CA TYR A 408 10.17 6.52 26.61
C TYR A 408 9.63 5.09 26.43
N TYR A 409 10.50 4.10 26.16
CA TYR A 409 10.12 2.70 26.25
C TYR A 409 10.30 2.19 27.69
N PRO A 410 9.25 1.67 28.35
CA PRO A 410 9.42 1.02 29.63
C PRO A 410 10.34 -0.19 29.46
N ARG A 411 11.39 -0.28 30.30
CA ARG A 411 12.16 -1.53 30.43
C ARG A 411 11.18 -2.62 30.89
N GLN A 412 10.89 -3.58 30.02
CA GLN A 412 10.23 -4.83 30.41
C GLN A 412 11.18 -5.70 31.22
#